data_AF-A0ABD7FK42-F1
#
_entry.id   AF-A0ABD7FK42-F1
#
_cell.length_a   1.000
_cell.length_b   1.000
_cell.length_c   1.000
_cell.angle_alpha   90.00
_cell.angle_beta   90.00
_cell.angle_gamma   90.00
#
_symmetry.space_group_name_H-M   'P 1'
#
loop_
_entity.id
_entity.type
_entity.pdbx_description
1 polymer ?
#
loop_
_entity_poly.entity_id
_entity_poly.type
_entity_poly.pdbx_seq_one_letter_code
_entity_poly.pdbx_strand_id
1 'polypeptide(L)'
;MSASSLPLPQGKSVSLKQFVSRHINEIGLLVVIAILYLVFSLNAPGFISLNNQMNVLRDAATIGIAAWAMTLIIISGEIDVSVGPMVAFVSVCLAFLLQFEVPLAVACLLVLLLGALMGTLAGVLRGVFNVPSFVATLGLWSALRGMGLFMTNALPVPIDENEVLDWLGGQFLGVPVSALIMIVLFALFVFISRKTAFGRSVFAVGGNATAAQLCGINVRRVRILIFTLSGLLAAVTGILLAARLGSGNAGAANGLEFDVIAAVVVGGTALSGGRGSLFGTLLGVLVITLIGNGLVLLGINSFFQQVVRGVIIVVAVLANILLTQRSSKAKR
;
A
#
# COMPACT_ATOMS: atom_id res chain seq x y z
N MET A 1 0.78 58.61 28.35
CA MET A 1 1.00 57.88 27.08
C MET A 1 0.65 56.41 27.34
N SER A 2 -0.60 56.01 27.05
CA SER A 2 -1.08 54.66 27.38
C SER A 2 -0.70 53.68 26.27
N ALA A 3 -0.08 52.57 26.66
CA ALA A 3 0.17 51.42 25.81
C ALA A 3 -1.15 50.94 25.18
N SER A 4 -1.23 50.99 23.85
CA SER A 4 -2.28 50.39 23.06
C SER A 4 -2.21 48.87 23.20
N SER A 5 -3.24 48.31 23.82
CA SER A 5 -3.48 46.87 23.90
C SER A 5 -3.65 46.29 22.49
N LEU A 6 -2.62 45.60 21.98
CA LEU A 6 -2.75 44.76 20.81
C LEU A 6 -3.77 43.65 21.12
N PRO A 7 -4.83 43.48 20.33
CA PRO A 7 -5.78 42.38 20.54
C PRO A 7 -5.07 41.05 20.33
N LEU A 8 -5.14 40.16 21.32
CA LEU A 8 -4.73 38.77 21.16
C LEU A 8 -5.55 38.13 20.02
N PRO A 9 -4.94 37.29 19.16
CA PRO A 9 -5.65 36.67 18.05
C PRO A 9 -6.73 35.75 18.59
N GLN A 10 -7.99 36.17 18.46
CA GLN A 10 -9.16 35.36 18.80
C GLN A 10 -9.13 34.09 17.93
N GLY A 11 -9.15 32.93 18.60
CA GLY A 11 -9.22 31.62 17.94
C GLY A 11 -10.49 31.53 17.11
N LYS A 12 -10.35 31.64 15.78
CA LYS A 12 -11.48 31.53 14.86
C LYS A 12 -12.07 30.12 14.96
N SER A 13 -13.31 30.01 15.44
CA SER A 13 -14.11 28.78 15.36
C SER A 13 -14.18 28.37 13.89
N VAL A 14 -13.61 27.22 13.54
CA VAL A 14 -13.65 26.70 12.17
C VAL A 14 -15.11 26.42 11.81
N SER A 15 -15.65 27.12 10.81
CA SER A 15 -17.01 26.88 10.33
C SER A 15 -17.18 25.44 9.84
N LEU A 16 -18.31 24.79 10.12
CA LEU A 16 -18.62 23.44 9.65
C LEU A 16 -18.41 23.29 8.13
N LYS A 17 -18.73 24.32 7.33
CA LYS A 17 -18.46 24.35 5.89
C LYS A 17 -16.96 24.27 5.55
N GLN A 18 -16.10 24.93 6.33
CA GLN A 18 -14.65 24.90 6.13
C GLN A 18 -14.03 23.57 6.58
N PHE A 19 -14.59 22.95 7.63
CA PHE A 19 -14.17 21.62 8.07
C PHE A 19 -14.52 20.54 7.04
N VAL A 20 -15.76 20.54 6.55
CA VAL A 20 -16.25 19.62 5.51
C VAL A 20 -15.47 19.78 4.20
N SER A 21 -15.23 21.03 3.77
CA SER A 21 -14.45 21.29 2.56
C SER A 21 -13.00 20.78 2.64
N ARG A 22 -12.40 20.72 3.84
CA ARG A 22 -11.03 20.22 4.04
C ARG A 22 -10.93 18.70 4.06
N HIS A 23 -12.01 18.00 4.42
CA HIS A 23 -12.03 16.53 4.58
C HIS A 23 -13.04 15.85 3.64
N ILE A 24 -13.39 16.51 2.53
CA ILE A 24 -14.45 16.05 1.63
C ILE A 24 -14.14 14.67 1.04
N ASN A 25 -12.86 14.37 0.79
CA ASN A 25 -12.42 13.09 0.27
C ASN A 25 -12.57 11.98 1.32
N GLU A 26 -12.11 12.23 2.56
CA GLU A 26 -12.22 11.28 3.66
C GLU A 26 -13.68 11.01 4.02
N ILE A 27 -14.52 12.04 4.06
CA ILE A 27 -15.97 11.90 4.30
C ILE A 27 -16.61 11.10 3.16
N GLY A 28 -16.28 11.39 1.91
CA GLY A 28 -16.79 10.64 0.76
C GLY A 28 -16.42 9.15 0.83
N LEU A 29 -15.18 8.83 1.18
CA LEU A 29 -14.74 7.45 1.35
C LEU A 29 -15.43 6.74 2.52
N LEU A 30 -15.64 7.42 3.66
CA LEU A 30 -16.39 6.86 4.77
C LEU A 30 -17.84 6.54 4.38
N VAL A 31 -18.48 7.40 3.58
CA VAL A 31 -19.83 7.13 3.04
C VAL A 31 -19.81 5.91 2.12
N VAL A 32 -18.82 5.81 1.22
CA VAL A 32 -18.68 4.62 0.34
C VAL A 32 -18.49 3.35 1.17
N ILE A 33 -17.64 3.37 2.20
CA ILE A 33 -17.42 2.24 3.11
C ILE A 33 -18.73 1.85 3.79
N ALA A 34 -19.49 2.82 4.33
CA ALA A 34 -20.76 2.56 4.99
C ALA A 34 -21.79 1.93 4.03
N ILE A 35 -21.86 2.41 2.78
CA ILE A 35 -22.74 1.84 1.75
C ILE A 35 -22.33 0.41 1.42
N LEU A 36 -21.04 0.16 1.17
CA LEU A 36 -20.54 -1.20 0.87
C LEU A 36 -20.81 -2.15 2.03
N TYR A 37 -20.57 -1.70 3.26
CA TYR A 37 -20.82 -2.50 4.45
C TYR A 37 -22.31 -2.85 4.58
N LEU A 38 -23.21 -1.89 4.35
CA LEU A 38 -24.66 -2.14 4.35
C LEU A 38 -25.06 -3.13 3.26
N VAL A 39 -24.62 -2.90 2.03
CA VAL A 39 -24.95 -3.75 0.87
C VAL A 39 -24.50 -5.19 1.10
N PHE A 40 -23.25 -5.42 1.49
CA PHE A 40 -22.77 -6.78 1.72
C PHE A 40 -23.37 -7.41 2.98
N SER A 41 -23.65 -6.64 4.03
CA SER A 41 -24.34 -7.18 5.22
C SER A 41 -25.72 -7.75 4.88
N LEU A 42 -26.42 -7.16 3.90
CA LEU A 42 -27.75 -7.60 3.47
C LEU A 42 -27.72 -8.73 2.44
N ASN A 43 -26.68 -8.78 1.58
CA ASN A 43 -26.66 -9.67 0.41
C ASN A 43 -25.67 -10.83 0.52
N ALA A 44 -24.64 -10.73 1.36
CA ALA A 44 -23.58 -11.72 1.48
C ALA A 44 -23.69 -12.48 2.82
N PRO A 45 -24.12 -13.76 2.82
CA PRO A 45 -24.23 -14.55 4.03
C PRO A 45 -22.91 -14.64 4.79
N GLY A 46 -22.95 -14.43 6.10
CA GLY A 46 -21.77 -14.49 6.96
C GLY A 46 -20.84 -13.27 6.89
N PHE A 47 -21.18 -12.23 6.12
CA PHE A 47 -20.35 -11.01 5.99
C PHE A 47 -20.04 -10.38 7.35
N ILE A 48 -21.05 -10.21 8.22
CA ILE A 48 -20.89 -9.62 9.56
C ILE A 48 -20.30 -10.60 10.60
N SER A 49 -20.04 -11.85 10.25
CA SER A 49 -19.49 -12.83 11.19
C SER A 49 -18.10 -12.40 11.67
N LEU A 50 -17.78 -12.67 12.94
CA LEU A 50 -16.47 -12.33 13.51
C LEU A 50 -15.31 -12.93 12.70
N ASN A 51 -15.45 -14.18 12.25
CA ASN A 51 -14.46 -14.84 11.41
C ASN A 51 -14.23 -14.08 10.09
N ASN A 52 -15.30 -13.63 9.45
CA ASN A 52 -15.17 -12.83 8.23
C ASN A 52 -14.55 -11.46 8.50
N GLN A 53 -14.91 -10.80 9.59
CA GLN A 53 -14.29 -9.52 9.97
C GLN A 53 -12.77 -9.68 10.19
N MET A 54 -12.34 -10.80 10.80
CA MET A 54 -10.91 -11.08 10.95
C MET A 54 -10.23 -11.38 9.61
N ASN A 55 -10.93 -12.01 8.67
CA ASN A 55 -10.41 -12.21 7.31
C ASN A 55 -10.29 -10.89 6.53
N VAL A 56 -11.28 -10.00 6.65
CA VAL A 56 -11.21 -8.63 6.11
C VAL A 56 -10.00 -7.91 6.67
N LEU A 57 -9.73 -7.98 7.98
CA LEU A 57 -8.54 -7.35 8.57
C LEU A 57 -7.22 -7.97 8.07
N ARG A 58 -7.16 -9.29 7.84
CA ARG A 58 -5.98 -9.95 7.25
C ARG A 58 -5.71 -9.51 5.81
N ASP A 59 -6.77 -9.42 5.01
CA ASP A 59 -6.66 -9.02 3.61
C ASP A 59 -6.32 -7.53 3.51
N ALA A 60 -6.93 -6.70 4.37
CA ALA A 60 -6.60 -5.28 4.53
C ALA A 60 -5.13 -5.10 4.93
N ALA A 61 -4.59 -5.94 5.82
CA ALA A 61 -3.17 -5.91 6.18
C ALA A 61 -2.25 -6.19 4.98
N THR A 62 -2.61 -7.18 4.17
CA THR A 62 -1.83 -7.57 2.99
C THR A 62 -1.76 -6.43 1.96
N ILE A 63 -2.88 -5.76 1.71
CA ILE A 63 -2.95 -4.62 0.79
C ILE A 63 -2.32 -3.37 1.44
N GLY A 64 -2.65 -3.12 2.71
CA GLY A 64 -2.29 -1.89 3.42
C GLY A 64 -0.81 -1.73 3.64
N ILE A 65 -0.11 -2.78 4.08
CA ILE A 65 1.34 -2.72 4.30
C ILE A 65 2.07 -2.32 3.01
N ALA A 66 1.74 -2.95 1.89
CA ALA A 66 2.26 -2.55 0.58
C ALA A 66 1.84 -1.12 0.19
N ALA A 67 0.59 -0.73 0.47
CA ALA A 67 0.05 0.57 0.10
C ALA A 67 0.77 1.75 0.79
N TRP A 68 1.32 1.60 2.00
CA TRP A 68 2.02 2.70 2.68
C TRP A 68 3.23 3.23 1.91
N ALA A 69 4.05 2.33 1.37
CA ALA A 69 5.16 2.71 0.52
C ALA A 69 4.67 3.16 -0.86
N MET A 70 3.66 2.50 -1.42
CA MET A 70 3.08 2.87 -2.71
C MET A 70 2.53 4.31 -2.69
N THR A 71 1.92 4.76 -1.59
CA THR A 71 1.48 6.14 -1.42
C THR A 71 2.62 7.12 -1.59
N LEU A 72 3.79 6.87 -0.98
CA LEU A 72 4.96 7.74 -1.14
C LEU A 72 5.49 7.72 -2.58
N ILE A 73 5.47 6.56 -3.23
CA ILE A 73 5.88 6.42 -4.64
C ILE A 73 4.97 7.23 -5.56
N ILE A 74 3.66 7.09 -5.44
CA ILE A 74 2.70 7.85 -6.26
C ILE A 74 2.77 9.34 -5.93
N ILE A 75 2.92 9.72 -4.66
CA ILE A 75 3.15 11.13 -4.29
C ILE A 75 4.39 11.68 -4.98
N SER A 76 5.46 10.89 -5.15
CA SER A 76 6.68 11.32 -5.85
C SER A 76 6.53 11.43 -7.39
N GLY A 77 5.38 11.04 -7.94
CA GLY A 77 5.12 11.02 -9.38
C GLY A 77 5.65 9.75 -10.08
N GLU A 78 5.81 8.66 -9.35
CA GLU A 78 6.31 7.38 -9.86
C GLU A 78 5.28 6.26 -9.63
N ILE A 79 5.45 5.11 -10.28
CA ILE A 79 4.57 3.93 -10.12
C ILE A 79 5.45 2.68 -9.96
N ASP A 80 5.04 1.79 -9.07
CA ASP A 80 5.67 0.49 -8.80
C ASP A 80 4.64 -0.61 -9.00
N VAL A 81 4.80 -1.39 -10.06
CA VAL A 81 3.94 -2.55 -10.29
C VAL A 81 4.53 -3.84 -9.74
N SER A 82 5.79 -3.86 -9.27
CA SER A 82 6.49 -5.09 -8.91
C SER A 82 6.08 -5.72 -7.57
N VAL A 83 5.24 -5.02 -6.80
CA VAL A 83 4.95 -5.35 -5.39
C VAL A 83 4.35 -6.75 -5.21
N GLY A 84 3.36 -7.14 -6.02
CA GLY A 84 2.72 -8.47 -5.87
C GLY A 84 3.67 -9.64 -6.11
N PRO A 85 4.38 -9.71 -7.25
CA PRO A 85 5.41 -10.73 -7.45
C PRO A 85 6.52 -10.68 -6.42
N MET A 86 6.89 -9.50 -5.89
CA MET A 86 7.90 -9.41 -4.84
C MET A 86 7.44 -10.05 -3.53
N VAL A 87 6.18 -9.82 -3.12
CA VAL A 87 5.56 -10.50 -1.97
C VAL A 87 5.60 -12.03 -2.14
N ALA A 88 5.19 -12.51 -3.32
CA ALA A 88 5.19 -13.93 -3.63
C ALA A 88 6.62 -14.52 -3.64
N PHE A 89 7.56 -13.84 -4.30
CA PHE A 89 8.95 -14.28 -4.39
C PHE A 89 9.63 -14.33 -3.01
N VAL A 90 9.43 -13.31 -2.16
CA VAL A 90 9.94 -13.32 -0.79
C VAL A 90 9.35 -14.47 0.02
N SER A 91 8.06 -14.79 -0.12
CA SER A 91 7.45 -15.94 0.57
C SER A 91 8.13 -17.26 0.18
N VAL A 92 8.49 -17.42 -1.10
CA VAL A 92 9.19 -18.59 -1.64
C VAL A 92 10.63 -18.67 -1.12
N CYS A 93 11.36 -17.55 -1.15
CA CYS A 93 12.73 -17.50 -0.62
C CYS A 93 12.76 -17.83 0.88
N LEU A 94 11.79 -17.33 1.66
CA LEU A 94 11.68 -17.66 3.08
C LEU A 94 11.47 -19.16 3.27
N ALA A 95 10.54 -19.77 2.52
CA ALA A 95 10.26 -21.19 2.63
C ALA A 95 11.49 -22.05 2.29
N PHE A 96 12.21 -21.72 1.21
CA PHE A 96 13.45 -22.44 0.87
C PHE A 96 14.54 -22.29 1.93
N LEU A 97 14.75 -21.08 2.47
CA LEU A 97 15.74 -20.87 3.53
C LEU A 97 15.44 -21.74 4.75
N LEU A 98 14.16 -21.86 5.12
CA LEU A 98 13.75 -22.71 6.24
C LEU A 98 13.92 -24.20 5.94
N GLN A 99 13.67 -24.65 4.70
CA GLN A 99 13.96 -26.03 4.28
C GLN A 99 15.47 -26.35 4.28
N PHE A 100 16.33 -25.36 4.07
CA PHE A 100 17.77 -25.49 4.25
C PHE A 100 18.22 -25.33 5.72
N GLU A 101 17.27 -25.44 6.67
CA GLU A 101 17.51 -25.34 8.12
C GLU A 101 18.14 -24.01 8.55
N VAL A 102 18.01 -22.95 7.74
CA VAL A 102 18.45 -21.60 8.14
C VAL A 102 17.58 -21.12 9.30
N PRO A 103 18.16 -20.67 10.42
CA PRO A 103 17.37 -20.19 11.55
C PRO A 103 16.40 -19.08 11.15
N LEU A 104 15.16 -19.16 11.62
CA LEU A 104 14.08 -18.25 11.20
C LEU A 104 14.45 -16.76 11.27
N ALA A 105 15.10 -16.33 12.34
CA ALA A 105 15.51 -14.93 12.48
C ALA A 105 16.46 -14.48 11.37
N VAL A 106 17.40 -15.35 10.99
CA VAL A 106 18.34 -15.11 9.89
C VAL A 106 17.61 -15.16 8.56
N ALA A 107 16.71 -16.13 8.35
CA ALA A 107 15.92 -16.23 7.13
C ALA A 107 15.06 -14.98 6.90
N CYS A 108 14.35 -14.50 7.93
CA CYS A 108 13.59 -13.25 7.91
C CYS A 108 14.47 -12.05 7.57
N LEU A 109 15.64 -11.93 8.19
CA LEU A 109 16.58 -10.83 7.88
C LEU A 109 17.04 -10.88 6.41
N LEU A 110 17.40 -12.06 5.91
CA LEU A 110 17.85 -12.23 4.53
C LEU A 110 16.78 -11.85 3.52
N VAL A 111 15.52 -12.25 3.74
CA VAL A 111 14.45 -11.89 2.80
C VAL A 111 14.02 -10.42 2.90
N LEU A 112 14.15 -9.79 4.08
CA LEU A 112 13.99 -8.33 4.21
C LEU A 112 15.07 -7.58 3.44
N LEU A 113 16.32 -8.03 3.53
CA LEU A 113 17.44 -7.48 2.76
C LEU A 113 17.24 -7.70 1.26
N LEU A 114 16.74 -8.87 0.84
CA LEU A 114 16.41 -9.17 -0.54
C LEU A 114 15.34 -8.22 -1.09
N GLY A 115 14.24 -8.02 -0.35
CA GLY A 115 13.19 -7.07 -0.74
C GLY A 115 13.73 -5.64 -0.86
N ALA A 116 14.50 -5.18 0.15
CA ALA A 116 15.14 -3.87 0.11
C ALA A 116 16.11 -3.73 -1.08
N LEU A 117 16.87 -4.79 -1.40
CA LEU A 117 17.80 -4.81 -2.53
C LEU A 117 17.07 -4.72 -3.87
N MET A 118 16.01 -5.50 -4.07
CA MET A 118 15.21 -5.45 -5.30
C MET A 118 14.49 -4.11 -5.47
N GLY A 119 13.97 -3.54 -4.37
CA GLY A 119 13.45 -2.18 -4.37
C GLY A 119 14.53 -1.13 -4.69
N THR A 120 15.72 -1.26 -4.10
CA THR A 120 16.86 -0.38 -4.40
C THR A 120 17.23 -0.44 -5.87
N LEU A 121 17.23 -1.63 -6.48
CA LEU A 121 17.51 -1.82 -7.91
C LEU A 121 16.54 -1.02 -8.78
N ALA A 122 15.22 -1.13 -8.55
CA ALA A 122 14.22 -0.33 -9.26
C ALA A 122 14.44 1.18 -9.04
N GLY A 123 14.74 1.56 -7.79
CA GLY A 123 15.05 2.93 -7.43
C GLY A 123 16.32 3.48 -8.09
N VAL A 124 17.35 2.66 -8.30
CA VAL A 124 18.60 3.02 -8.98
C VAL A 124 18.36 3.16 -10.48
N LEU A 125 17.65 2.22 -11.11
CA LEU A 125 17.24 2.32 -12.51
C LEU A 125 16.50 3.64 -12.77
N ARG A 126 15.59 4.00 -11.88
CA ARG A 126 14.86 5.26 -11.99
C ARG A 126 15.69 6.50 -11.62
N GLY A 127 16.41 6.47 -10.51
CA GLY A 127 17.09 7.64 -9.94
C GLY A 127 18.44 7.97 -10.57
N VAL A 128 19.16 6.96 -11.07
CA VAL A 128 20.50 7.11 -11.68
C VAL A 128 20.40 7.11 -13.19
N PHE A 129 19.74 6.09 -13.75
CA PHE A 129 19.68 5.87 -15.20
C PHE A 129 18.47 6.51 -15.87
N ASN A 130 17.57 7.13 -15.08
CA ASN A 130 16.37 7.79 -15.57
C ASN A 130 15.43 6.88 -16.38
N VAL A 131 15.51 5.56 -16.19
CA VAL A 131 14.56 4.60 -16.75
C VAL A 131 13.17 4.93 -16.19
N PRO A 132 12.10 4.98 -17.00
CA PRO A 132 10.74 5.16 -16.47
C PRO A 132 10.42 4.09 -15.41
N SER A 133 9.90 4.51 -14.25
CA SER A 133 9.68 3.63 -13.09
C SER A 133 8.77 2.46 -13.42
N PHE A 134 7.71 2.70 -14.21
CA PHE A 134 6.82 1.65 -14.69
C PHE A 134 7.56 0.57 -15.51
N VAL A 135 8.51 0.95 -16.37
CA VAL A 135 9.28 -0.01 -17.17
C VAL A 135 10.24 -0.81 -16.29
N ALA A 136 10.94 -0.15 -15.37
CA ALA A 136 11.86 -0.82 -14.44
C ALA A 136 11.12 -1.83 -13.55
N THR A 137 9.95 -1.44 -13.04
CA THR A 137 9.15 -2.27 -12.14
C THR A 137 8.35 -3.34 -12.88
N LEU A 138 7.96 -3.14 -14.14
CA LEU A 138 7.43 -4.22 -14.99
C LEU A 138 8.49 -5.28 -15.29
N GLY A 139 9.73 -4.87 -15.57
CA GLY A 139 10.83 -5.81 -15.74
C GLY A 139 11.05 -6.65 -14.49
N LEU A 140 11.04 -6.00 -13.32
CA LEU A 140 11.14 -6.68 -12.03
C LEU A 140 9.91 -7.57 -11.74
N TRP A 141 8.70 -7.11 -12.07
CA TRP A 141 7.46 -7.89 -11.96
C TRP A 141 7.58 -9.22 -12.71
N SER A 142 8.03 -9.17 -13.96
CA SER A 142 8.20 -10.36 -14.81
C SER A 142 9.32 -11.27 -14.30
N ALA A 143 10.46 -10.70 -13.93
CA ALA A 143 11.61 -11.46 -13.43
C ALA A 143 11.29 -12.18 -12.11
N LEU A 144 10.71 -11.49 -11.13
CA LEU A 144 10.37 -12.07 -9.82
C LEU A 144 9.28 -13.12 -9.94
N ARG A 145 8.23 -12.86 -10.73
CA ARG A 145 7.16 -13.85 -10.96
C ARG A 145 7.70 -15.10 -11.64
N GLY A 146 8.46 -14.92 -12.73
CA GLY A 146 9.04 -16.03 -13.49
C GLY A 146 10.03 -16.84 -12.67
N MET A 147 10.92 -16.17 -11.93
CA MET A 147 11.91 -16.84 -11.09
C MET A 147 11.24 -17.60 -9.94
N GLY A 148 10.23 -17.01 -9.27
CA GLY A 148 9.46 -17.71 -8.24
C GLY A 148 8.81 -18.98 -8.78
N LEU A 149 8.12 -18.90 -9.93
CA LEU A 149 7.47 -20.07 -10.54
C LEU A 149 8.48 -21.13 -10.99
N PHE A 150 9.61 -20.71 -11.57
CA PHE A 150 10.68 -21.60 -12.00
C PHE A 150 11.29 -22.36 -10.81
N MET A 151 11.59 -21.65 -9.72
CA MET A 151 12.17 -22.26 -8.51
C MET A 151 11.26 -23.30 -7.87
N THR A 152 9.94 -23.09 -7.91
CA THR A 152 8.99 -23.99 -7.24
C THR A 152 8.30 -24.99 -8.17
N ASN A 153 8.62 -25.00 -9.47
CA ASN A 153 7.85 -25.71 -10.49
C ASN A 153 6.34 -25.40 -10.41
N ALA A 154 6.00 -24.14 -10.09
CA ALA A 154 4.65 -23.66 -9.82
C ALA A 154 3.89 -24.38 -8.68
N LEU A 155 4.58 -25.15 -7.83
CA LEU A 155 4.00 -25.78 -6.64
C LEU A 155 4.28 -24.93 -5.38
N PRO A 156 3.44 -25.03 -4.32
CA PRO A 156 3.75 -24.45 -3.03
C PRO A 156 4.94 -25.16 -2.36
N VAL A 157 5.80 -24.39 -1.70
CA VAL A 157 6.93 -24.90 -0.91
C VAL A 157 6.48 -24.92 0.56
N PRO A 158 6.24 -26.10 1.18
CA PRO A 158 5.76 -26.17 2.55
C PRO A 158 6.80 -25.66 3.54
N ILE A 159 6.31 -25.07 4.63
CA ILE A 159 7.11 -24.64 5.77
C ILE A 159 6.70 -25.51 6.95
N ASP A 160 7.67 -26.11 7.63
CA ASP A 160 7.42 -26.91 8.84
C ASP A 160 6.86 -26.05 9.98
N GLU A 161 6.18 -26.69 10.93
CA GLU A 161 5.57 -26.03 12.08
C GLU A 161 6.59 -25.16 12.83
N ASN A 162 6.22 -23.90 13.07
CA ASN A 162 7.10 -22.94 13.72
C ASN A 162 6.28 -21.93 14.52
N GLU A 163 6.45 -21.95 15.84
CA GLU A 163 5.67 -21.14 16.78
C GLU A 163 5.64 -19.63 16.44
N VAL A 164 6.76 -19.09 15.93
CA VAL A 164 6.85 -17.67 15.58
C VAL A 164 6.08 -17.36 14.30
N LEU A 165 6.16 -18.23 13.29
CA LEU A 165 5.37 -18.07 12.07
C LEU A 165 3.89 -18.30 12.35
N ASP A 166 3.54 -19.28 13.17
CA ASP A 166 2.17 -19.55 13.60
C ASP A 166 1.59 -18.34 14.33
N TRP A 167 2.38 -17.68 15.19
CA TRP A 167 1.99 -16.43 15.82
C TRP A 167 1.78 -15.30 14.80
N LEU A 168 2.71 -15.12 13.85
CA LEU A 168 2.62 -14.09 12.80
C LEU A 168 1.41 -14.30 11.87
N GLY A 169 1.07 -15.54 11.54
CA GLY A 169 -0.10 -15.93 10.74
C GLY A 169 -1.41 -15.96 11.54
N GLY A 170 -1.30 -16.03 12.87
CA GLY A 170 -2.40 -16.21 13.80
C GLY A 170 -3.10 -14.93 14.24
N GLN A 171 -3.56 -14.92 15.50
CA GLN A 171 -4.31 -13.84 16.12
C GLN A 171 -3.76 -13.54 17.52
N PHE A 172 -3.78 -12.26 17.89
CA PHE A 172 -3.50 -11.79 19.24
C PHE A 172 -4.74 -11.10 19.80
N LEU A 173 -5.27 -11.60 20.92
CA LEU A 173 -6.53 -11.12 21.53
C LEU A 173 -7.71 -11.08 20.53
N GLY A 174 -7.77 -12.07 19.64
CA GLY A 174 -8.81 -12.17 18.61
C GLY A 174 -8.57 -11.31 17.37
N VAL A 175 -7.54 -10.46 17.33
CA VAL A 175 -7.20 -9.61 16.16
C VAL A 175 -6.01 -10.23 15.40
N PRO A 176 -6.05 -10.31 14.06
CA PRO A 176 -4.93 -10.82 13.27
C PRO A 176 -3.64 -10.04 13.54
N VAL A 177 -2.53 -10.76 13.75
CA VAL A 177 -1.23 -10.13 13.99
C VAL A 177 -0.79 -9.27 12.80
N SER A 178 -1.09 -9.71 11.58
CA SER A 178 -0.86 -8.92 10.36
C SER A 178 -1.56 -7.56 10.38
N ALA A 179 -2.79 -7.48 10.92
CA ALA A 179 -3.52 -6.22 11.05
C ALA A 179 -2.89 -5.29 12.11
N LEU A 180 -2.38 -5.84 13.21
CA LEU A 180 -1.65 -5.06 14.21
C LEU A 180 -0.36 -4.48 13.61
N ILE A 181 0.41 -5.29 12.88
CA ILE A 181 1.62 -4.85 12.18
C ILE A 181 1.27 -3.77 11.15
N MET A 182 0.17 -3.94 10.40
CA MET A 182 -0.31 -2.92 9.46
C MET A 182 -0.54 -1.57 10.16
N ILE A 183 -1.21 -1.55 11.31
CA ILE A 183 -1.51 -0.31 12.05
C ILE A 183 -0.24 0.35 12.62
N VAL A 184 0.71 -0.45 13.13
CA VAL A 184 2.00 0.06 13.60
C VAL A 184 2.78 0.70 12.44
N LEU A 185 2.86 0.02 11.30
CA LEU A 185 3.51 0.55 10.10
C LEU A 185 2.77 1.76 9.53
N PHE A 186 1.45 1.80 9.59
CA PHE A 186 0.65 2.96 9.22
C PHE A 186 1.04 4.18 10.07
N ALA A 187 1.09 4.04 11.40
CA ALA A 187 1.49 5.13 12.30
C ALA A 187 2.91 5.62 12.00
N LEU A 188 3.84 4.70 11.74
CA LEU A 188 5.21 5.00 11.33
C LEU A 188 5.24 5.79 10.01
N PHE A 189 4.53 5.35 8.98
CA PHE A 189 4.52 6.02 7.68
C PHE A 189 3.78 7.37 7.70
N VAL A 190 2.76 7.51 8.56
CA VAL A 190 2.14 8.82 8.83
C VAL A 190 3.15 9.77 9.47
N PHE A 191 3.94 9.29 10.43
CA PHE A 191 5.02 10.08 11.02
C PHE A 191 6.08 10.44 9.98
N ILE A 192 6.56 9.48 9.19
CA ILE A 192 7.55 9.69 8.12
C ILE A 192 7.04 10.75 7.14
N SER A 193 5.84 10.57 6.59
CA SER A 193 5.29 11.46 5.57
C SER A 193 5.04 12.90 6.07
N ARG A 194 4.58 13.07 7.33
CA ARG A 194 4.16 14.38 7.85
C ARG A 194 5.23 15.12 8.65
N LYS A 195 6.09 14.39 9.36
CA LYS A 195 7.00 14.99 10.36
C LYS A 195 8.47 14.97 9.94
N THR A 196 8.88 14.11 9.02
CA THR A 196 10.30 14.02 8.62
C THR A 196 10.66 14.90 7.43
N ALA A 197 11.95 15.21 7.29
CA ALA A 197 12.49 15.90 6.11
C ALA A 197 12.32 15.05 4.84
N PHE A 198 12.52 13.74 4.94
CA PHE A 198 12.32 12.81 3.83
C PHE A 198 10.89 12.88 3.28
N GLY A 199 9.87 12.86 4.16
CA GLY A 199 8.47 13.03 3.76
C GLY A 199 8.26 14.32 2.98
N ARG A 200 8.72 15.47 3.49
CA ARG A 200 8.61 16.76 2.77
C ARG A 200 9.31 16.73 1.41
N SER A 201 10.48 16.09 1.31
CA SER A 201 11.19 15.92 0.05
C SER A 201 10.40 15.09 -0.97
N VAL A 202 9.72 14.03 -0.54
CA VAL A 202 8.86 13.21 -1.42
C VAL A 202 7.75 14.05 -2.06
N PHE A 203 7.04 14.86 -1.26
CA PHE A 203 6.00 15.76 -1.78
C PHE A 203 6.57 16.84 -2.72
N ALA A 204 7.72 17.41 -2.39
CA ALA A 204 8.37 18.43 -3.22
C ALA A 204 8.80 17.87 -4.59
N VAL A 205 9.41 16.67 -4.59
CA VAL A 205 9.81 15.97 -5.82
C VAL A 205 8.61 15.71 -6.72
N GLY A 206 7.50 15.23 -6.16
CA GLY A 206 6.29 14.96 -6.94
C GLY A 206 5.56 16.21 -7.43
N GLY A 207 5.68 17.34 -6.72
CA GLY A 207 5.11 18.60 -7.17
C GLY A 207 5.86 19.19 -8.37
N ASN A 208 7.19 19.22 -8.29
CA ASN A 208 8.07 19.59 -9.39
C ASN A 208 9.52 19.13 -9.10
N ALA A 209 9.95 18.05 -9.75
CA ALA A 209 11.27 17.46 -9.52
C ALA A 209 12.41 18.44 -9.86
N THR A 210 12.28 19.23 -10.93
CA THR A 210 13.29 20.21 -11.34
C THR A 210 13.43 21.33 -10.31
N ALA A 211 12.31 21.88 -9.83
CA ALA A 211 12.32 22.91 -8.79
C ALA A 211 12.86 22.36 -7.46
N ALA A 212 12.48 21.13 -7.09
CA ALA A 212 13.01 20.45 -5.91
C ALA A 212 14.54 20.32 -5.98
N GLN A 213 15.08 19.97 -7.15
CA GLN A 213 16.51 19.86 -7.38
C GLN A 213 17.22 21.22 -7.24
N LEU A 214 16.65 22.29 -7.80
CA LEU A 214 17.17 23.66 -7.64
C LEU A 214 17.14 24.15 -6.19
N CYS A 215 16.19 23.66 -5.39
CA CYS A 215 16.11 23.90 -3.94
C CYS A 215 17.02 22.98 -3.11
N GLY A 216 17.94 22.24 -3.74
CA GLY A 216 18.93 21.39 -3.05
C GLY A 216 18.43 20.00 -2.63
N ILE A 217 17.22 19.59 -3.04
CA ILE A 217 16.71 18.24 -2.76
C ILE A 217 17.35 17.26 -3.74
N ASN A 218 18.00 16.21 -3.22
CA ASN A 218 18.56 15.15 -4.04
C ASN A 218 17.45 14.20 -4.52
N VAL A 219 16.85 14.53 -5.68
CA VAL A 219 15.76 13.77 -6.32
C VAL A 219 16.12 12.28 -6.50
N ARG A 220 17.36 12.00 -6.89
CA ARG A 220 17.87 10.62 -7.07
C ARG A 220 17.80 9.83 -5.78
N ARG A 221 18.29 10.38 -4.67
CA ARG A 221 18.24 9.71 -3.36
C ARG A 221 16.81 9.49 -2.89
N VAL A 222 15.92 10.47 -3.09
CA VAL A 222 14.50 10.33 -2.75
C VAL A 222 13.88 9.16 -3.50
N ARG A 223 14.09 9.06 -4.83
CA ARG A 223 13.62 7.95 -5.66
C ARG A 223 14.18 6.60 -5.20
N ILE A 224 15.47 6.50 -4.93
CA ILE A 224 16.06 5.24 -4.47
C ILE A 224 15.41 4.79 -3.15
N LEU A 225 15.27 5.70 -2.17
CA LEU A 225 14.72 5.39 -0.86
C LEU A 225 13.25 4.96 -0.91
N ILE A 226 12.39 5.63 -1.70
CA ILE A 226 10.97 5.23 -1.79
C ILE A 226 10.79 3.82 -2.37
N PHE A 227 11.57 3.43 -3.39
CA PHE A 227 11.50 2.07 -3.94
C PHE A 227 12.14 1.04 -3.00
N THR A 228 13.20 1.41 -2.28
CA THR A 228 13.78 0.56 -1.22
C THR A 228 12.75 0.25 -0.13
N LEU A 229 12.00 1.26 0.32
CA LEU A 229 10.92 1.10 1.30
C LEU A 229 9.77 0.24 0.75
N SER A 230 9.43 0.39 -0.54
CA SER A 230 8.44 -0.48 -1.22
C SER A 230 8.86 -1.94 -1.16
N GLY A 231 10.10 -2.23 -1.53
CA GLY A 231 10.60 -3.60 -1.50
C GLY A 231 10.72 -4.17 -0.09
N LEU A 232 11.09 -3.36 0.90
CA LEU A 232 11.09 -3.77 2.30
C LEU A 232 9.67 -4.13 2.80
N LEU A 233 8.66 -3.29 2.50
CA LEU A 233 7.28 -3.58 2.90
C LEU A 233 6.66 -4.75 2.12
N ALA A 234 7.07 -4.96 0.86
CA ALA A 234 6.72 -6.15 0.11
C ALA A 234 7.31 -7.40 0.78
N ALA A 235 8.55 -7.34 1.28
CA ALA A 235 9.15 -8.45 2.02
C ALA A 235 8.44 -8.73 3.36
N VAL A 236 8.09 -7.70 4.13
CA VAL A 236 7.28 -7.86 5.36
C VAL A 236 5.95 -8.54 5.04
N THR A 237 5.24 -8.07 4.00
CA THR A 237 4.00 -8.69 3.54
C THR A 237 4.22 -10.14 3.10
N GLY A 238 5.33 -10.45 2.42
CA GLY A 238 5.69 -11.80 1.98
C GLY A 238 5.92 -12.77 3.14
N ILE A 239 6.58 -12.32 4.21
CA ILE A 239 6.76 -13.09 5.45
C ILE A 239 5.39 -13.39 6.09
N LEU A 240 4.55 -12.36 6.23
CA LEU A 240 3.20 -12.52 6.83
C LEU A 240 2.30 -13.43 5.99
N LEU A 241 2.45 -13.38 4.66
CA LEU A 241 1.71 -14.23 3.75
C LEU A 241 2.18 -15.69 3.85
N ALA A 242 3.50 -15.92 3.92
CA ALA A 242 4.07 -17.25 4.13
C ALA A 242 3.61 -17.85 5.47
N ALA A 243 3.66 -17.05 6.54
CA ALA A 243 3.18 -17.41 7.86
C ALA A 243 1.69 -17.79 7.87
N ARG A 244 0.85 -17.02 7.16
CA ARG A 244 -0.59 -17.31 7.01
C ARG A 244 -0.87 -18.60 6.23
N LEU A 245 -0.07 -18.89 5.20
CA LEU A 245 -0.31 -20.00 4.28
C LEU A 245 0.44 -21.29 4.68
N GLY A 246 1.33 -21.24 5.68
CA GLY A 246 2.22 -22.35 6.03
C GLY A 246 3.13 -22.78 4.87
N SER A 247 3.32 -21.91 3.88
CA SER A 247 4.05 -22.23 2.65
C SER A 247 4.49 -20.98 1.89
N GLY A 248 5.60 -21.11 1.16
CA GLY A 248 6.00 -20.15 0.14
C GLY A 248 5.29 -20.45 -1.18
N ASN A 249 4.59 -19.47 -1.75
CA ASN A 249 3.76 -19.69 -2.93
C ASN A 249 3.99 -18.63 -4.01
N ALA A 250 4.63 -19.05 -5.11
CA ALA A 250 4.94 -18.20 -6.26
C ALA A 250 3.70 -17.70 -7.02
N GLY A 251 2.55 -18.37 -6.89
CA GLY A 251 1.27 -17.97 -7.47
C GLY A 251 0.44 -17.04 -6.57
N ALA A 252 0.84 -16.84 -5.31
CA ALA A 252 0.15 -15.96 -4.38
C ALA A 252 0.33 -14.47 -4.75
N ALA A 253 -0.38 -13.60 -4.03
CA ALA A 253 -0.36 -12.14 -4.20
C ALA A 253 -0.56 -11.69 -5.67
N ASN A 254 -1.31 -12.47 -6.46
CA ASN A 254 -1.56 -12.13 -7.86
C ASN A 254 -2.49 -10.93 -7.96
N GLY A 255 -2.06 -9.91 -8.71
CA GLY A 255 -2.77 -8.65 -8.86
C GLY A 255 -2.77 -7.77 -7.61
N LEU A 256 -1.97 -8.10 -6.58
CA LEU A 256 -1.83 -7.28 -5.38
C LEU A 256 -1.37 -5.85 -5.72
N GLU A 257 -0.48 -5.72 -6.70
CA GLU A 257 -0.03 -4.42 -7.23
C GLU A 257 -1.20 -3.55 -7.73
N PHE A 258 -2.20 -4.16 -8.34
CA PHE A 258 -3.38 -3.46 -8.86
C PHE A 258 -4.33 -3.06 -7.73
N ASP A 259 -4.53 -3.94 -6.75
CA ASP A 259 -5.34 -3.64 -5.55
C ASP A 259 -4.71 -2.52 -4.72
N VAL A 260 -3.38 -2.53 -4.59
CA VAL A 260 -2.60 -1.51 -3.89
C VAL A 260 -2.68 -0.16 -4.60
N ILE A 261 -2.47 -0.12 -5.92
CA ILE A 261 -2.60 1.12 -6.70
C ILE A 261 -4.04 1.64 -6.63
N ALA A 262 -5.04 0.76 -6.78
CA ALA A 262 -6.45 1.12 -6.66
C ALA A 262 -6.75 1.75 -5.30
N ALA A 263 -6.31 1.12 -4.21
CA ALA A 263 -6.51 1.62 -2.85
C ALA A 263 -5.89 3.02 -2.65
N VAL A 264 -4.67 3.24 -3.15
CA VAL A 264 -3.97 4.52 -3.02
C VAL A 264 -4.65 5.63 -3.84
N VAL A 265 -5.10 5.32 -5.05
CA VAL A 265 -5.76 6.28 -5.96
C VAL A 265 -7.19 6.58 -5.51
N VAL A 266 -7.97 5.56 -5.13
CA VAL A 266 -9.30 5.71 -4.50
C VAL A 266 -9.17 6.55 -3.23
N GLY A 267 -8.10 6.33 -2.45
CA GLY A 267 -7.71 7.14 -1.31
C GLY A 267 -7.39 8.62 -1.60
N GLY A 268 -7.43 9.05 -2.86
CA GLY A 268 -7.28 10.45 -3.26
C GLY A 268 -5.83 10.89 -3.50
N THR A 269 -4.88 9.96 -3.58
CA THR A 269 -3.51 10.30 -4.00
C THR A 269 -3.50 10.59 -5.50
N ALA A 270 -2.88 11.70 -5.89
CA ALA A 270 -2.87 12.12 -7.28
C ALA A 270 -1.80 11.36 -8.06
N LEU A 271 -2.20 10.66 -9.14
CA LEU A 271 -1.24 9.97 -10.02
C LEU A 271 -0.25 10.93 -10.70
N SER A 272 -0.60 12.21 -10.82
CA SER A 272 0.31 13.24 -11.32
C SER A 272 1.39 13.64 -10.31
N GLY A 273 1.37 13.11 -9.08
CA GLY A 273 2.30 13.45 -8.02
C GLY A 273 1.96 14.72 -7.22
N GLY A 274 2.72 14.94 -6.15
CA GLY A 274 2.71 16.14 -5.32
C GLY A 274 1.54 16.27 -4.33
N ARG A 275 0.54 15.37 -4.37
CA ARG A 275 -0.60 15.35 -3.44
C ARG A 275 -1.00 13.93 -3.08
N GLY A 276 -1.25 13.69 -1.80
CA GLY A 276 -1.73 12.42 -1.28
C GLY A 276 -1.87 12.43 0.24
N SER A 277 -2.57 11.41 0.76
CA SER A 277 -2.83 11.25 2.19
C SER A 277 -2.80 9.78 2.55
N LEU A 278 -1.95 9.39 3.50
CA LEU A 278 -1.95 8.01 4.02
C LEU A 278 -3.27 7.64 4.69
N PHE A 279 -3.95 8.58 5.34
CA PHE A 279 -5.30 8.33 5.88
C PHE A 279 -6.30 8.03 4.76
N GLY A 280 -6.22 8.78 3.66
CA GLY A 280 -7.01 8.48 2.47
C GLY A 280 -6.69 7.09 1.92
N THR A 281 -5.41 6.72 1.84
CA THR A 281 -4.96 5.37 1.47
C THR A 281 -5.55 4.31 2.40
N LEU A 282 -5.54 4.50 3.72
CA LEU A 282 -6.11 3.54 4.67
C LEU A 282 -7.61 3.31 4.39
N LEU A 283 -8.37 4.37 4.14
CA LEU A 283 -9.78 4.24 3.75
C LEU A 283 -9.94 3.55 2.40
N GLY A 284 -9.07 3.85 1.43
CA GLY A 284 -9.05 3.17 0.14
C GLY A 284 -8.73 1.67 0.26
N VAL A 285 -7.79 1.28 1.14
CA VAL A 285 -7.49 -0.12 1.45
C VAL A 285 -8.73 -0.83 1.97
N LEU A 286 -9.48 -0.20 2.88
CA LEU A 286 -10.74 -0.76 3.38
C LEU A 286 -11.77 -0.91 2.26
N VAL A 287 -11.93 0.08 1.37
CA VAL A 287 -12.85 -0.02 0.22
C VAL A 287 -12.49 -1.22 -0.67
N ILE A 288 -11.23 -1.34 -1.09
CA ILE A 288 -10.79 -2.43 -1.97
C ILE A 288 -10.96 -3.79 -1.27
N THR A 289 -10.62 -3.86 0.01
CA THR A 289 -10.75 -5.10 0.79
C THR A 289 -12.20 -5.53 0.97
N LEU A 290 -13.11 -4.59 1.29
CA LEU A 290 -14.53 -4.88 1.45
C LEU A 290 -15.17 -5.36 0.15
N ILE A 291 -14.80 -4.75 -0.99
CA ILE A 291 -15.26 -5.21 -2.30
C ILE A 291 -14.76 -6.62 -2.59
N GLY A 292 -13.45 -6.87 -2.42
CA GLY A 292 -12.87 -8.20 -2.65
C GLY A 292 -13.52 -9.28 -1.79
N ASN A 293 -13.64 -9.03 -0.48
CA ASN A 293 -14.26 -9.96 0.46
C ASN A 293 -15.75 -10.18 0.19
N GLY A 294 -16.50 -9.11 -0.08
CA GLY A 294 -17.92 -9.19 -0.40
C GLY A 294 -18.19 -10.00 -1.67
N LEU A 295 -17.39 -9.82 -2.73
CA LEU A 295 -17.50 -10.60 -3.96
C LEU A 295 -17.20 -12.08 -3.73
N VAL A 296 -16.20 -12.41 -2.89
CA VAL A 296 -15.89 -13.79 -2.52
C VAL A 296 -17.09 -14.44 -1.80
N LEU A 297 -17.70 -13.75 -0.84
CA LEU A 297 -18.86 -14.28 -0.09
C LEU A 297 -20.12 -14.41 -0.95
N LEU A 298 -20.27 -13.57 -1.98
CA LEU A 298 -21.31 -13.70 -2.99
C LEU A 298 -21.06 -14.86 -3.99
N GLY A 299 -19.95 -15.60 -3.83
CA GLY A 299 -19.60 -16.71 -4.71
C GLY A 299 -19.15 -16.27 -6.11
N ILE A 300 -18.77 -15.01 -6.29
CA ILE A 300 -18.29 -14.50 -7.57
C ILE A 300 -16.93 -15.11 -7.88
N ASN A 301 -16.82 -15.71 -9.07
CA ASN A 301 -15.60 -16.37 -9.52
C ASN A 301 -14.39 -15.41 -9.50
N SER A 302 -13.23 -15.91 -9.06
CA SER A 302 -11.99 -15.14 -8.90
C SER A 302 -11.46 -14.52 -10.20
N PHE A 303 -11.68 -15.14 -11.36
CA PHE A 303 -11.34 -14.56 -12.66
C PHE A 303 -12.23 -13.35 -12.98
N PHE A 304 -13.53 -13.41 -12.67
CA PHE A 304 -14.41 -12.25 -12.86
C PHE A 304 -14.11 -11.14 -11.85
N GLN A 305 -13.66 -11.48 -10.65
CA GLN A 305 -13.17 -10.48 -9.70
C GLN A 305 -12.01 -9.65 -10.29
N GLN A 306 -11.14 -10.23 -11.13
CA GLN A 306 -10.09 -9.46 -11.82
C GLN A 306 -10.65 -8.42 -12.78
N VAL A 307 -11.76 -8.74 -13.47
CA VAL A 307 -12.48 -7.77 -14.32
C VAL A 307 -12.99 -6.61 -13.47
N VAL A 308 -13.62 -6.91 -12.33
CA VAL A 308 -14.13 -5.88 -11.41
C VAL A 308 -12.99 -4.99 -10.89
N ARG A 309 -11.84 -5.57 -10.50
CA ARG A 309 -10.66 -4.81 -10.09
C ARG A 309 -10.17 -3.87 -11.19
N GLY A 310 -10.10 -4.35 -12.43
CA GLY A 310 -9.73 -3.52 -13.59
C GLY A 310 -10.67 -2.31 -13.77
N VAL A 311 -11.98 -2.54 -13.68
CA VAL A 311 -12.99 -1.47 -13.75
C VAL A 311 -12.81 -0.46 -12.61
N ILE A 312 -12.60 -0.93 -11.38
CA ILE A 312 -12.38 -0.07 -10.20
C ILE A 312 -11.19 0.86 -10.41
N ILE A 313 -10.07 0.35 -10.94
CA ILE A 313 -8.88 1.16 -11.20
C ILE A 313 -9.19 2.24 -12.22
N VAL A 314 -9.80 1.89 -13.35
CA VAL A 314 -10.14 2.88 -14.40
C VAL A 314 -11.07 3.96 -13.86
N VAL A 315 -12.12 3.56 -13.12
CA VAL A 315 -13.06 4.50 -12.52
C VAL A 315 -12.38 5.38 -11.48
N ALA A 316 -11.52 4.82 -10.63
CA ALA A 316 -10.78 5.56 -9.61
C ALA A 316 -9.83 6.59 -10.25
N VAL A 317 -9.08 6.19 -11.28
CA VAL A 317 -8.19 7.09 -12.03
C VAL A 317 -8.99 8.18 -12.73
N LEU A 318 -10.07 7.83 -13.41
CA LEU A 318 -10.92 8.80 -14.10
C LEU A 318 -11.49 9.84 -13.12
N ALA A 319 -12.02 9.38 -11.99
CA ALA A 319 -12.51 10.27 -10.93
C ALA A 319 -11.39 11.17 -10.40
N ASN A 320 -10.20 10.61 -10.14
CA ASN A 320 -9.03 11.35 -9.65
C ASN A 320 -8.62 12.47 -10.63
N ILE A 321 -8.61 12.18 -11.95
CA ILE A 321 -8.29 13.15 -13.00
C ILE A 321 -9.36 14.26 -13.05
N LEU A 322 -10.64 13.91 -13.09
CA LEU A 322 -11.75 14.86 -13.20
C LEU A 322 -11.81 15.81 -11.98
N LEU A 323 -11.59 15.29 -10.77
CA LEU A 323 -11.55 16.09 -9.54
C LEU A 323 -10.34 17.04 -9.51
N THR A 324 -9.18 16.59 -10.01
CA THR A 324 -7.97 17.40 -10.09
C THR A 324 -8.11 18.55 -11.08
N GLN A 325 -8.73 18.30 -12.24
CA GLN A 325 -8.99 19.34 -13.26
C GLN A 325 -9.98 20.42 -12.78
N ARG A 326 -11.02 20.04 -12.03
CA ARG A 326 -11.98 21.01 -11.46
C ARG A 326 -11.29 21.95 -10.47
N SER A 327 -10.37 21.42 -9.66
CA SER A 327 -9.60 22.20 -8.69
C SER A 327 -8.61 23.17 -9.34
N SER A 328 -8.07 22.86 -10.53
CA SER A 328 -7.18 23.77 -11.26
C SER A 328 -7.96 24.87 -11.99
N LYS A 329 -9.15 24.55 -12.53
CA LYS A 329 -10.02 25.55 -13.17
C LYS A 329 -10.62 26.55 -12.16
N ALA A 330 -10.95 26.10 -10.95
CA ALA A 330 -11.48 26.99 -9.90
C ALA A 330 -10.44 27.97 -9.30
N LYS A 331 -9.14 27.79 -9.61
CA LYS A 331 -8.04 28.67 -9.18
C LYS A 331 -7.56 29.63 -10.28
N ARG A 332 -8.07 29.48 -11.49
CA ARG A 332 -7.89 30.45 -12.59
C ARG A 332 -9.09 31.38 -12.62
#